data_AF-A0AAD4QGT8-F1
#
_entry.id   AF-A0AAD4QGT8-F1
#
_cell.length_a   1.000
_cell.length_b   1.000
_cell.length_c   1.000
_cell.angle_alpha   90.00
_cell.angle_beta   90.00
_cell.angle_gamma   90.00
#
_symmetry.space_group_name_H-M   'P 1'
#
loop_
_entity.id
_entity.type
_entity.pdbx_description
1 polymer ?
#
loop_
_entity_poly.entity_id
_entity_poly.type
_entity_poly.pdbx_seq_one_letter_code
_entity_poly.pdbx_strand_id
1 'polypeptide(L)'
;MKVFLTGATGAAGLGALRVLLSDNSVSHVTYLGRRPLPSWVVLPGGTSATDKSPTHPKLSTIEHKDFLTYPRTLKEKLAEHDACIWALGTSSVGMSEEKYTEITLGYFDALLDALKEMGVGTAESPFRVVFVSGMGADSKETSRVLFERVKGRAENNLIKAAMESGGRLEATIMRPGYFFPSKAYPQDALNQRDFKLRVADKFLGAPLSLFWPAGIVSVEQIGQFSLEAARGRWVGMGGPVFENKEMKTLLKTLNVPNRSHEEL
;
A
#
# COMPACT_ATOMS: atom_id res chain seq x y z
N MET A 1 0.92 -6.81 16.00
CA MET A 1 1.41 -7.27 14.69
C MET A 1 2.58 -6.42 14.22
N LYS A 2 3.53 -7.05 13.52
CA LYS A 2 4.65 -6.40 12.83
C LYS A 2 4.33 -6.30 11.34
N VAL A 3 4.51 -5.11 10.76
CA VAL A 3 4.21 -4.86 9.33
C VAL A 3 5.44 -4.27 8.66
N PHE A 4 5.81 -4.75 7.48
CA PHE A 4 6.71 -3.97 6.63
C PHE A 4 5.94 -3.32 5.49
N LEU A 5 6.43 -2.18 5.02
CA LEU A 5 5.83 -1.49 3.89
C LEU A 5 6.88 -0.90 2.96
N THR A 6 6.48 -0.72 1.71
CA THR A 6 7.23 0.01 0.69
C THR A 6 6.51 1.29 0.30
N GLY A 7 7.17 2.17 -0.47
CA GLY A 7 6.51 3.35 -1.03
C GLY A 7 6.12 4.44 -0.03
N ALA A 8 6.69 4.45 1.18
CA ALA A 8 6.38 5.43 2.23
C ALA A 8 6.79 6.89 1.91
N THR A 9 7.43 7.15 0.76
CA THR A 9 7.66 8.51 0.26
C THR A 9 6.53 9.01 -0.64
N GLY A 10 5.70 8.11 -1.17
CA GLY A 10 4.52 8.44 -1.97
C GLY A 10 3.29 8.68 -1.09
N ALA A 11 2.24 9.28 -1.66
CA ALA A 11 1.06 9.71 -0.91
C ALA A 11 0.32 8.54 -0.21
N ALA A 12 0.05 7.45 -0.94
CA ALA A 12 -0.63 6.27 -0.40
C ALA A 12 0.19 5.56 0.68
N GLY A 13 1.47 5.25 0.40
CA GLY A 13 2.34 4.56 1.34
C GLY A 13 2.63 5.38 2.60
N LEU A 14 2.78 6.70 2.47
CA LEU A 14 2.95 7.58 3.64
C LEU A 14 1.66 7.67 4.48
N GLY A 15 0.49 7.70 3.84
CA GLY A 15 -0.80 7.59 4.53
C GLY A 15 -0.90 6.31 5.35
N ALA A 16 -0.56 5.16 4.75
CA ALA A 16 -0.50 3.89 5.44
C ALA A 16 0.51 3.88 6.60
N LEU A 17 1.73 4.40 6.40
CA LEU A 17 2.74 4.50 7.46
C LEU A 17 2.20 5.24 8.68
N ARG A 18 1.57 6.42 8.48
CA ARG A 18 1.06 7.24 9.60
C ARG A 18 -0.06 6.55 10.37
N VAL A 19 -0.94 5.84 9.67
CA VAL A 19 -2.00 5.04 10.30
C VAL A 19 -1.40 3.91 11.12
N LEU A 20 -0.44 3.15 10.56
CA LEU A 20 0.24 2.05 11.26
C LEU A 20 0.93 2.53 12.54
N LEU A 21 1.66 3.65 12.49
CA LEU A 21 2.39 4.15 13.66
C LEU A 21 1.46 4.64 14.78
N SER A 22 0.27 5.13 14.41
CA SER A 22 -0.73 5.63 15.35
C SER A 22 -1.57 4.52 16.00
N ASP A 23 -1.53 3.30 15.45
CA ASP A 23 -2.35 2.19 15.93
C ASP A 23 -1.63 1.34 16.99
N ASN A 24 -2.32 1.05 18.10
CA ASN A 24 -1.72 0.33 19.23
C ASN A 24 -1.59 -1.18 19.02
N SER A 25 -2.35 -1.78 18.10
CA SER A 25 -2.18 -3.19 17.74
C SER A 25 -0.92 -3.44 16.90
N VAL A 26 -0.39 -2.38 16.27
CA VAL A 26 0.86 -2.44 15.51
C VAL A 26 2.01 -2.23 16.49
N SER A 27 2.80 -3.29 16.69
CA SER A 27 3.95 -3.26 17.59
C SER A 27 5.20 -2.73 16.91
N HIS A 28 5.36 -3.02 15.62
CA HIS A 28 6.53 -2.57 14.85
C HIS A 28 6.20 -2.39 13.37
N VAL A 29 6.86 -1.40 12.76
CA VAL A 29 6.77 -1.08 11.34
C VAL A 29 8.17 -1.03 10.75
N THR A 30 8.40 -1.78 9.67
CA THR A 30 9.64 -1.68 8.89
C THR A 30 9.37 -0.96 7.58
N TYR A 31 10.00 0.19 7.38
CA TYR A 31 10.06 0.81 6.06
C TYR A 31 11.16 0.17 5.23
N LEU A 32 10.78 -0.49 4.14
CA LEU A 32 11.70 -1.00 3.12
C LEU A 32 11.73 -0.03 1.94
N GLY A 33 12.89 0.58 1.68
CA GLY A 33 13.03 1.59 0.63
C GLY A 33 14.44 1.75 0.11
N ARG A 34 14.60 2.39 -1.04
CA ARG A 34 15.92 2.62 -1.66
C ARG A 34 16.82 3.59 -0.90
N ARG A 35 16.25 4.30 0.07
CA ARG A 35 16.88 5.37 0.84
C ARG A 35 16.07 5.60 2.13
N PRO A 36 16.64 6.29 3.13
CA PRO A 36 15.90 6.68 4.33
C PRO A 36 14.68 7.57 4.02
N LEU A 37 13.75 7.65 4.98
CA LEU A 37 12.66 8.61 4.90
C LEU A 37 13.22 10.04 4.78
N PRO A 38 12.77 10.85 3.81
CA PRO A 38 13.22 12.23 3.69
C PRO A 38 12.87 13.07 4.91
N SER A 39 13.65 14.11 5.19
CA SER A 39 13.45 15.00 6.36
C SER A 39 12.13 15.79 6.33
N TRP A 40 11.50 15.95 5.17
CA TRP A 40 10.18 16.58 5.07
C TRP A 40 9.04 15.70 5.60
N VAL A 41 9.27 14.39 5.78
CA VAL A 41 8.26 13.47 6.29
C VAL A 41 8.03 13.77 7.77
N VAL A 42 6.77 14.06 8.12
CA VAL A 42 6.34 14.20 9.52
C VAL A 42 5.55 12.96 9.92
N LEU A 43 5.94 12.36 11.04
CA LEU A 43 5.33 11.15 11.60
C LEU A 43 4.58 11.47 12.90
N PRO A 44 3.34 10.99 13.09
CA PRO A 44 2.63 11.12 14.35
C PRO A 44 3.38 10.36 15.46
N GLY A 45 3.57 10.99 16.62
CA GLY A 45 4.32 10.39 17.74
C GLY A 45 5.82 10.21 17.49
N GLY A 46 6.35 10.72 16.38
CA GLY A 46 7.76 10.63 16.00
C GLY A 46 8.55 11.90 16.26
N THR A 47 9.84 11.86 15.93
CA THR A 47 10.70 13.04 15.90
C THR A 47 10.75 13.63 14.50
N SER A 48 10.87 14.96 14.42
CA SER A 48 11.10 15.69 13.18
C SER A 48 12.37 16.53 13.31
N ALA A 49 13.23 16.49 12.31
CA ALA A 49 14.41 17.33 12.19
C ALA A 49 14.54 17.80 10.74
N THR A 50 14.99 19.04 10.54
CA THR A 50 15.06 19.69 9.21
C THR A 50 15.96 18.94 8.23
N ASP A 51 17.02 18.31 8.74
CA ASP A 51 18.11 17.74 7.93
C ASP A 51 18.39 16.26 8.22
N LYS A 52 17.47 15.57 8.92
CA LYS A 52 17.59 14.14 9.24
C LYS A 52 16.28 13.42 8.99
N SER A 53 16.38 12.12 8.72
CA SER A 53 15.20 11.26 8.63
C SER A 53 14.42 11.26 9.94
N PRO A 54 13.08 11.32 9.88
CA PRO A 54 12.25 11.22 11.08
C PRO A 54 12.41 9.85 11.72
N THR A 55 12.31 9.80 13.05
CA THR A 55 12.36 8.53 13.80
C THR A 55 11.08 8.32 14.59
N HIS A 56 10.75 7.08 14.91
CA HIS A 56 9.60 6.73 15.74
C HIS A 56 9.92 5.45 16.52
N PRO A 57 9.47 5.28 17.78
CA PRO A 57 9.78 4.10 18.58
C PRO A 57 9.40 2.76 17.93
N LYS A 58 8.31 2.74 17.18
CA LYS A 58 7.83 1.57 16.41
C LYS A 58 8.42 1.45 14.99
N LEU A 59 9.31 2.33 14.55
CA LEU A 59 9.77 2.37 13.15
C LEU A 59 11.24 1.99 13.00
N SER A 60 11.52 1.01 12.14
CA SER A 60 12.86 0.78 11.59
C SER A 60 12.89 1.02 10.09
N THR A 61 14.06 1.40 9.57
CA THR A 61 14.28 1.55 8.13
C THR A 61 15.29 0.51 7.66
N ILE A 62 14.96 -0.15 6.55
CA ILE A 62 15.88 -1.01 5.80
C ILE A 62 16.10 -0.38 4.43
N GLU A 63 17.35 -0.01 4.17
CA GLU A 63 17.76 0.48 2.86
C GLU A 63 18.04 -0.69 1.92
N HIS A 64 17.29 -0.73 0.83
CA HIS A 64 17.36 -1.78 -0.17
C HIS A 64 17.27 -1.17 -1.57
N LYS A 65 18.38 -1.17 -2.30
CA LYS A 65 18.51 -0.42 -3.56
C LYS A 65 17.94 -1.16 -4.76
N ASP A 66 18.16 -2.48 -4.82
CA ASP A 66 17.81 -3.32 -5.95
C ASP A 66 16.68 -4.29 -5.56
N PHE A 67 15.45 -3.91 -5.88
CA PHE A 67 14.25 -4.68 -5.58
C PHE A 67 14.05 -5.91 -6.48
N LEU A 68 14.98 -6.19 -7.42
CA LEU A 68 14.98 -7.43 -8.19
C LEU A 68 15.69 -8.57 -7.45
N THR A 69 16.38 -8.28 -6.35
CA THR A 69 17.14 -9.29 -5.61
C THR A 69 16.90 -9.17 -4.10
N TYR A 70 16.67 -10.28 -3.40
CA TYR A 70 16.45 -10.27 -1.95
C TYR A 70 17.54 -11.10 -1.25
N PRO A 71 18.63 -10.48 -0.77
CA PRO A 71 19.69 -11.18 -0.07
C PRO A 71 19.17 -11.94 1.15
N ARG A 72 19.85 -13.03 1.52
CA ARG A 72 19.46 -13.88 2.65
C ARG A 72 19.18 -13.10 3.93
N THR A 73 20.05 -12.15 4.29
CA THR A 73 19.91 -11.32 5.50
C THR A 73 18.70 -10.40 5.46
N LEU A 74 18.29 -9.95 4.27
CA LEU A 74 17.06 -9.18 4.10
C LEU A 74 15.84 -10.07 4.27
N LYS A 75 15.86 -11.24 3.63
CA LYS A 75 14.80 -12.24 3.76
C LYS A 75 14.56 -12.62 5.22
N GLU A 76 15.60 -12.97 5.97
CA GLU A 76 15.49 -13.31 7.39
C GLU A 76 14.79 -12.20 8.21
N LYS A 77 15.08 -10.93 7.94
CA LYS A 77 14.41 -9.80 8.60
C LYS A 77 12.96 -9.62 8.17
N LEU A 78 12.66 -9.77 6.87
CA LEU A 78 11.29 -9.62 6.36
C LEU A 78 10.38 -10.74 6.85
N ALA A 79 10.91 -11.96 7.02
CA ALA A 79 10.18 -13.12 7.54
C ALA A 79 9.67 -12.95 8.98
N GLU A 80 10.22 -12.01 9.77
CA GLU A 80 9.74 -11.70 11.12
C GLU A 80 8.40 -10.95 11.15
N HIS A 81 7.87 -10.53 10.00
CA HIS A 81 6.66 -9.71 9.93
C HIS A 81 5.42 -10.58 9.68
N ASP A 82 4.26 -10.04 10.06
CA ASP A 82 2.96 -10.69 9.85
C ASP A 82 2.33 -10.29 8.50
N ALA A 83 2.70 -9.11 7.99
CA ALA A 83 2.14 -8.55 6.77
C ALA A 83 3.10 -7.62 6.02
N CYS A 84 2.84 -7.48 4.72
CA CYS A 84 3.46 -6.52 3.81
C CYS A 84 2.40 -5.57 3.24
N ILE A 85 2.63 -4.26 3.31
CA ILE A 85 1.90 -3.28 2.49
C ILE A 85 2.79 -2.83 1.33
N TRP A 86 2.48 -3.32 0.14
CA TRP A 86 3.19 -2.96 -1.08
C TRP A 86 2.55 -1.73 -1.71
N ALA A 87 3.09 -0.56 -1.38
CA ALA A 87 2.70 0.73 -1.96
C ALA A 87 3.79 1.34 -2.86
N LEU A 88 4.73 0.50 -3.34
CA LEU A 88 5.73 0.90 -4.32
C LEU A 88 5.06 1.03 -5.70
N GLY A 89 5.15 2.23 -6.26
CA GLY A 89 4.69 2.53 -7.61
C GLY A 89 5.27 3.83 -8.11
N THR A 90 5.23 4.01 -9.42
CA THR A 90 5.62 5.25 -10.10
C THR A 90 4.54 5.64 -11.10
N SER A 91 4.55 6.89 -11.57
CA SER A 91 3.72 7.28 -12.71
C SER A 91 4.21 6.57 -13.97
N SER A 92 3.27 6.07 -14.80
CA SER A 92 3.57 5.56 -16.14
C SER A 92 3.76 6.69 -17.16
N VAL A 93 3.33 7.91 -16.84
CA VAL A 93 3.39 9.06 -17.75
C VAL A 93 4.84 9.41 -18.06
N GLY A 94 5.18 9.40 -19.36
CA GLY A 94 6.53 9.72 -19.83
C GLY A 94 7.57 8.63 -19.56
N MET A 95 7.16 7.43 -19.14
CA MET A 95 8.05 6.28 -18.90
C MET A 95 7.93 5.28 -20.05
N SER A 96 9.04 4.57 -20.37
CA SER A 96 8.96 3.44 -21.29
C SER A 96 8.21 2.27 -20.65
N GLU A 97 7.62 1.42 -21.50
CA GLU A 97 6.91 0.23 -21.03
C GLU A 97 7.82 -0.71 -20.24
N GLU A 98 9.06 -0.91 -20.69
CA GLU A 98 10.04 -1.79 -20.06
C GLU A 98 10.34 -1.31 -18.64
N LYS A 99 10.62 -0.01 -18.48
CA LYS A 99 10.99 0.54 -17.17
C LYS A 99 9.81 0.56 -16.21
N TYR A 100 8.63 0.91 -16.71
CA TYR A 100 7.41 0.89 -15.90
C TYR A 100 7.06 -0.54 -15.46
N THR A 101 7.23 -1.51 -16.36
CA THR A 101 7.03 -2.93 -16.09
C THR A 101 8.02 -3.46 -15.05
N GLU A 102 9.30 -3.16 -15.18
CA GLU A 102 10.32 -3.57 -14.20
C GLU A 102 9.97 -3.06 -12.79
N ILE A 103 9.63 -1.77 -12.67
CA ILE A 103 9.35 -1.16 -11.36
C ILE A 103 8.03 -1.67 -10.77
N THR A 104 6.98 -1.76 -11.57
CA THR A 104 5.62 -2.05 -11.07
C THR A 104 5.42 -3.55 -10.86
N LEU A 105 5.95 -4.36 -11.77
CA LEU A 105 5.76 -5.81 -11.76
C LEU A 105 7.03 -6.53 -11.34
N GLY A 106 8.17 -6.29 -11.98
CA GLY A 106 9.40 -7.05 -11.72
C GLY A 106 9.83 -6.99 -10.25
N TYR A 107 9.77 -5.81 -9.64
CA TYR A 107 10.08 -5.63 -8.21
C TYR A 107 9.09 -6.34 -7.30
N PHE A 108 7.82 -6.44 -7.72
CA PHE A 108 6.78 -7.08 -6.95
C PHE A 108 6.86 -8.61 -7.09
N ASP A 109 7.07 -9.13 -8.29
CA ASP A 109 7.30 -10.56 -8.53
C ASP A 109 8.52 -11.07 -7.76
N ALA A 110 9.63 -10.31 -7.75
CA ALA A 110 10.81 -10.64 -6.95
C ALA A 110 10.51 -10.68 -5.44
N LEU A 111 9.59 -9.83 -4.94
CA LEU A 111 9.11 -9.95 -3.56
C LEU A 111 8.31 -11.24 -3.35
N LEU A 112 7.39 -11.57 -4.26
CA LEU A 112 6.56 -12.79 -4.14
C LEU A 112 7.43 -14.05 -4.12
N ASP A 113 8.45 -14.12 -4.97
CA ASP A 113 9.45 -15.18 -4.97
C ASP A 113 10.21 -15.23 -3.65
N ALA A 114 10.66 -14.08 -3.14
CA ALA A 114 11.33 -14.00 -1.85
C ALA A 114 10.42 -14.47 -0.70
N LEU A 115 9.13 -14.10 -0.67
CA LEU A 115 8.16 -14.55 0.32
C LEU A 115 7.98 -16.07 0.30
N LYS A 116 7.92 -16.65 -0.91
CA LYS A 116 7.85 -18.10 -1.10
C LYS A 116 9.11 -18.80 -0.59
N GLU A 117 10.30 -18.29 -0.92
CA GLU A 117 11.58 -18.83 -0.43
C GLU A 117 11.74 -18.72 1.09
N MET A 118 11.23 -17.65 1.69
CA MET A 118 11.21 -17.47 3.14
C MET A 118 10.26 -18.43 3.85
N GLY A 119 9.29 -18.99 3.14
CA GLY A 119 8.24 -19.81 3.73
C GLY A 119 7.46 -19.04 4.79
N VAL A 120 7.10 -17.77 4.54
CA VAL A 120 6.31 -16.97 5.50
C VAL A 120 4.90 -17.55 5.70
N GLY A 121 4.30 -17.25 6.85
CA GLY A 121 2.92 -17.63 7.21
C GLY A 121 2.70 -19.11 7.48
N THR A 122 1.52 -19.46 7.99
CA THR A 122 0.99 -20.84 8.07
C THR A 122 -0.47 -20.84 7.61
N ALA A 123 -1.12 -22.01 7.53
CA ALA A 123 -2.54 -22.08 7.17
C ALA A 123 -3.44 -21.42 8.23
N GLU A 124 -3.02 -21.45 9.50
CA GLU A 124 -3.72 -20.85 10.64
C GLU A 124 -3.39 -19.36 10.81
N SER A 125 -2.18 -18.95 10.38
CA SER A 125 -1.71 -17.57 10.46
C SER A 125 -1.03 -17.16 9.15
N PRO A 126 -1.82 -16.87 8.10
CA PRO A 126 -1.26 -16.51 6.81
C PRO A 126 -0.50 -15.19 6.89
N PHE A 127 0.61 -15.10 6.15
CA PHE A 127 1.28 -13.85 5.89
C PHE A 127 0.46 -13.03 4.89
N ARG A 128 0.16 -11.79 5.23
CA ARG A 128 -0.78 -10.96 4.45
C ARG A 128 -0.05 -10.00 3.54
N VAL A 129 -0.38 -10.04 2.25
CA VAL A 129 0.15 -9.12 1.24
C VAL A 129 -0.95 -8.17 0.81
N VAL A 130 -0.83 -6.91 1.21
CA VAL A 130 -1.71 -5.82 0.82
C VAL A 130 -1.07 -5.06 -0.34
N PHE A 131 -1.60 -5.22 -1.55
CA PHE A 131 -1.11 -4.58 -2.77
C PHE A 131 -1.91 -3.32 -3.10
N VAL A 132 -1.24 -2.17 -3.16
CA VAL A 132 -1.85 -0.91 -3.61
C VAL A 132 -1.77 -0.81 -5.13
N SER A 133 -2.82 -1.28 -5.79
CA SER A 133 -2.97 -1.26 -7.23
C SER A 133 -3.47 0.11 -7.72
N GLY A 134 -4.59 0.17 -8.44
CA GLY A 134 -5.22 1.41 -8.91
C GLY A 134 -6.55 1.10 -9.59
N MET A 135 -7.52 1.99 -9.43
CA MET A 135 -8.80 1.93 -10.13
C MET A 135 -8.56 1.87 -11.64
N GLY A 136 -9.17 0.90 -12.31
CA GLY A 136 -9.00 0.65 -13.75
C GLY A 136 -7.96 -0.42 -14.10
N ALA A 137 -7.23 -1.00 -13.13
CA ALA A 137 -6.37 -2.15 -13.42
C ALA A 137 -7.14 -3.27 -14.14
N ASP A 138 -6.57 -3.77 -15.24
CA ASP A 138 -7.24 -4.71 -16.14
C ASP A 138 -6.71 -6.12 -15.92
N SER A 139 -7.47 -6.95 -15.21
CA SER A 139 -7.13 -8.35 -14.94
C SER A 139 -7.11 -9.23 -16.19
N LYS A 140 -7.67 -8.76 -17.33
CA LYS A 140 -7.53 -9.45 -18.61
C LYS A 140 -6.20 -9.16 -19.30
N GLU A 141 -5.47 -8.16 -18.82
CA GLU A 141 -4.16 -7.74 -19.36
C GLU A 141 -4.23 -7.30 -20.84
N THR A 142 -5.38 -6.80 -21.27
CA THR A 142 -5.65 -6.39 -22.67
C THR A 142 -5.79 -4.89 -22.86
N SER A 143 -5.84 -4.12 -21.78
CA SER A 143 -5.99 -2.68 -21.86
C SER A 143 -4.87 -2.04 -22.69
N ARG A 144 -5.26 -1.06 -23.51
CA ARG A 144 -4.33 -0.20 -24.26
C ARG A 144 -3.63 0.81 -23.35
N VAL A 145 -4.11 0.98 -22.12
CA VAL A 145 -3.49 1.83 -21.10
C VAL A 145 -2.44 1.00 -20.35
N LEU A 146 -1.17 1.40 -20.50
CA LEU A 146 -0.02 0.67 -19.94
C LEU A 146 -0.18 0.36 -18.44
N PHE A 147 -0.58 1.35 -17.64
CA PHE A 147 -0.69 1.16 -16.20
C PHE A 147 -1.74 0.11 -15.83
N GLU A 148 -2.87 0.10 -16.53
CA GLU A 148 -4.01 -0.78 -16.26
C GLU A 148 -3.62 -2.24 -16.48
N ARG A 149 -3.00 -2.51 -17.64
CA ARG A 149 -2.53 -3.86 -18.01
C ARG A 149 -1.43 -4.37 -17.08
N VAL A 150 -0.40 -3.56 -16.82
CA VAL A 150 0.74 -4.00 -15.99
C VAL A 150 0.34 -4.19 -14.53
N LYS A 151 -0.51 -3.30 -13.97
CA LYS A 151 -1.04 -3.52 -12.61
C LYS A 151 -1.98 -4.72 -12.55
N GLY A 152 -2.83 -4.92 -13.56
CA GLY A 152 -3.67 -6.12 -13.66
C GLY A 152 -2.86 -7.42 -13.67
N ARG A 153 -1.72 -7.45 -14.39
CA ARG A 153 -0.80 -8.59 -14.34
C ARG A 153 -0.18 -8.79 -12.95
N ALA A 154 0.20 -7.72 -12.26
CA ALA A 154 0.71 -7.81 -10.88
C ALA A 154 -0.33 -8.35 -9.90
N GLU A 155 -1.59 -7.95 -10.06
CA GLU A 155 -2.72 -8.49 -9.30
C GLU A 155 -2.90 -9.99 -9.54
N ASN A 156 -2.89 -10.42 -10.82
CA ASN A 156 -3.00 -11.83 -11.18
C ASN A 156 -1.86 -12.66 -10.57
N ASN A 157 -0.62 -12.16 -10.61
CA ASN A 157 0.53 -12.83 -10.02
C ASN A 157 0.39 -13.00 -8.50
N LEU A 158 -0.08 -11.98 -7.79
CA LEU A 158 -0.34 -12.10 -6.34
C LEU A 158 -1.44 -13.10 -6.04
N ILE A 159 -2.55 -13.08 -6.78
CA ILE A 159 -3.66 -14.03 -6.60
C ILE A 159 -3.16 -15.46 -6.80
N LYS A 160 -2.39 -15.69 -7.87
CA LYS A 160 -1.78 -16.98 -8.16
C LYS A 160 -0.84 -17.42 -7.04
N ALA A 161 0.05 -16.54 -6.57
CA ALA A 161 0.96 -16.85 -5.47
C ALA A 161 0.22 -17.22 -4.18
N ALA A 162 -0.88 -16.53 -3.86
CA ALA A 162 -1.72 -16.85 -2.71
C ALA A 162 -2.40 -18.22 -2.85
N MET A 163 -2.97 -18.53 -4.03
CA MET A 163 -3.59 -19.84 -4.31
C MET A 163 -2.58 -21.00 -4.21
N GLU A 164 -1.38 -20.81 -4.76
CA GLU A 164 -0.32 -21.83 -4.75
C GLU A 164 0.35 -21.99 -3.38
N SER A 165 0.15 -21.05 -2.45
CA SER A 165 0.80 -21.06 -1.13
C SER A 165 0.24 -22.11 -0.16
N GLY A 166 -0.89 -22.76 -0.48
CA GLY A 166 -1.55 -23.69 0.43
C GLY A 166 -2.10 -23.02 1.70
N GLY A 167 -2.56 -21.77 1.59
CA GLY A 167 -3.12 -21.00 2.70
C GLY A 167 -2.08 -20.25 3.54
N ARG A 168 -0.80 -20.25 3.16
CA ARG A 168 0.27 -19.52 3.87
C ARG A 168 0.33 -18.04 3.52
N LEU A 169 -0.13 -17.68 2.33
CA LEU A 169 -0.21 -16.31 1.85
C LEU A 169 -1.67 -15.90 1.65
N GLU A 170 -1.99 -14.69 2.05
CA GLU A 170 -3.29 -14.09 1.86
C GLU A 170 -3.16 -12.77 1.11
N ALA A 171 -3.89 -12.64 0.01
CA ALA A 171 -3.84 -11.48 -0.87
C ALA A 171 -4.97 -10.51 -0.55
N THR A 172 -4.64 -9.21 -0.46
CA THR A 172 -5.62 -8.13 -0.53
C THR A 172 -5.13 -7.09 -1.53
N ILE A 173 -5.92 -6.81 -2.55
CA ILE A 173 -5.63 -5.90 -3.65
C ILE A 173 -6.55 -4.70 -3.52
N MET A 174 -5.98 -3.54 -3.33
CA MET A 174 -6.70 -2.28 -3.23
C MET A 174 -6.64 -1.58 -4.59
N ARG A 175 -7.79 -1.21 -5.15
CA ARG A 175 -7.88 -0.39 -6.37
C ARG A 175 -8.39 1.02 -6.03
N PRO A 176 -7.56 1.86 -5.37
CA PRO A 176 -7.97 3.20 -5.02
C PRO A 176 -8.23 4.03 -6.28
N GLY A 177 -9.23 4.90 -6.20
CA GLY A 177 -9.45 5.96 -7.16
C GLY A 177 -8.40 7.06 -7.01
N TYR A 178 -8.73 8.27 -7.44
CA TYR A 178 -7.82 9.39 -7.28
C TYR A 178 -7.64 9.75 -5.80
N PHE A 179 -6.40 10.06 -5.38
CA PHE A 179 -6.11 10.53 -4.04
C PHE A 179 -5.09 11.67 -4.06
N PHE A 180 -5.33 12.65 -3.21
CA PHE A 180 -4.45 13.79 -3.00
C PHE A 180 -3.44 13.49 -1.88
N PRO A 181 -2.26 14.11 -1.88
CA PRO A 181 -1.41 14.17 -0.68
C PRO A 181 -2.21 14.62 0.54
N SER A 182 -1.78 14.21 1.73
CA SER A 182 -2.54 14.48 2.95
C SER A 182 -2.72 15.98 3.17
N LYS A 183 -3.96 16.39 3.47
CA LYS A 183 -4.28 17.79 3.80
C LYS A 183 -3.75 18.19 5.18
N ALA A 184 -3.56 17.21 6.08
CA ALA A 184 -3.04 17.44 7.42
C ALA A 184 -1.53 17.74 7.42
N TYR A 185 -0.83 17.39 6.33
CA TYR A 185 0.63 17.56 6.19
C TYR A 185 0.94 18.31 4.88
N PRO A 186 0.82 19.64 4.86
CA PRO A 186 0.95 20.43 3.63
C PRO A 186 2.25 20.24 2.85
N GLN A 187 3.35 19.91 3.55
CA GLN A 187 4.65 19.61 2.96
C GLN A 187 4.65 18.37 2.08
N ASP A 188 3.73 17.43 2.29
CA ASP A 188 3.61 16.24 1.47
C ASP A 188 3.33 16.62 0.01
N ALA A 189 2.38 17.54 -0.22
CA ALA A 189 2.03 17.97 -1.56
C ALA A 189 3.22 18.60 -2.28
N LEU A 190 4.04 19.39 -1.57
CA LEU A 190 5.24 20.03 -2.12
C LEU A 190 6.30 19.04 -2.59
N ASN A 191 6.37 17.87 -1.96
CA ASN A 191 7.41 16.87 -2.20
C ASN A 191 6.93 15.66 -3.03
N GLN A 192 5.62 15.42 -3.10
CA GLN A 192 5.03 14.28 -3.80
C GLN A 192 4.43 14.65 -5.16
N ARG A 193 4.15 15.93 -5.39
CA ARG A 193 3.56 16.43 -6.64
C ARG A 193 4.43 17.53 -7.22
N ASP A 194 4.72 17.44 -8.51
CA ASP A 194 5.36 18.55 -9.21
C ASP A 194 4.45 19.79 -9.24
N PHE A 195 5.00 20.93 -9.66
CA PHE A 195 4.25 22.18 -9.68
C PHE A 195 2.98 22.11 -10.54
N LYS A 196 3.03 21.46 -11.72
CA LYS A 196 1.88 21.37 -12.62
C LYS A 196 0.76 20.55 -12.02
N LEU A 197 1.10 19.40 -11.42
CA LEU A 197 0.14 18.54 -10.72
C LEU A 197 -0.46 19.22 -9.50
N ARG A 198 0.31 20.00 -8.73
CA ARG A 198 -0.24 20.78 -7.61
C ARG A 198 -1.26 21.81 -8.07
N VAL A 199 -0.97 22.51 -9.16
CA VAL A 199 -1.91 23.47 -9.76
C VAL A 199 -3.16 22.75 -10.24
N ALA A 200 -3.01 21.65 -10.98
CA ALA A 200 -4.13 20.83 -11.44
C ALA A 200 -4.98 20.32 -10.26
N ASP A 201 -4.36 19.78 -9.22
CA ASP A 201 -5.04 19.29 -8.01
C ASP A 201 -5.86 20.38 -7.33
N LYS A 202 -5.34 21.63 -7.28
CA LYS A 202 -6.05 22.76 -6.67
C LYS A 202 -7.34 23.12 -7.43
N PHE A 203 -7.31 23.07 -8.76
CA PHE A 203 -8.47 23.41 -9.59
C PHE A 203 -9.44 22.24 -9.78
N LEU A 204 -8.92 21.01 -9.84
CA LEU A 204 -9.72 19.80 -10.03
C LEU A 204 -10.34 19.29 -8.73
N GLY A 205 -9.71 19.56 -7.57
CA GLY A 205 -10.09 18.97 -6.28
C GLY A 205 -11.53 19.23 -5.87
N ALA A 206 -11.96 20.50 -5.85
CA ALA A 206 -13.32 20.85 -5.43
C ALA A 206 -14.40 20.30 -6.41
N PRO A 207 -14.29 20.51 -7.74
CA PRO A 207 -15.22 19.92 -8.71
C PRO A 207 -15.27 18.39 -8.66
N LEU A 208 -14.12 17.70 -8.66
CA LEU A 208 -14.10 16.23 -8.59
C LEU A 208 -14.76 15.70 -7.32
N SER A 209 -14.51 16.35 -6.18
CA SER A 209 -15.10 15.92 -4.91
C SER A 209 -16.61 16.09 -4.86
N LEU A 210 -17.15 17.07 -5.60
CA LEU A 210 -18.58 17.35 -5.66
C LEU A 210 -19.31 16.47 -6.67
N PHE A 211 -18.74 16.30 -7.88
CA PHE A 211 -19.40 15.63 -8.99
C PHE A 211 -19.05 14.15 -9.14
N TRP A 212 -17.91 13.69 -8.58
CA TRP A 212 -17.52 12.28 -8.58
C TRP A 212 -16.92 11.83 -7.24
N PRO A 213 -17.65 11.93 -6.12
CA PRO A 213 -17.16 11.52 -4.81
C PRO A 213 -16.79 10.04 -4.73
N ALA A 214 -17.39 9.18 -5.56
CA ALA A 214 -17.08 7.76 -5.63
C ALA A 214 -15.73 7.45 -6.31
N GLY A 215 -15.14 8.41 -7.03
CA GLY A 215 -13.87 8.26 -7.74
C GLY A 215 -12.65 8.75 -6.95
N ILE A 216 -12.87 9.33 -5.76
CA ILE A 216 -11.81 9.84 -4.88
C ILE A 216 -11.79 9.07 -3.56
N VAL A 217 -10.60 8.86 -3.01
CA VAL A 217 -10.35 8.34 -1.68
C VAL A 217 -9.25 9.16 -0.99
N SER A 218 -9.32 9.31 0.33
CA SER A 218 -8.25 10.01 1.06
C SER A 218 -7.09 9.06 1.37
N VAL A 219 -5.88 9.59 1.53
CA VAL A 219 -4.72 8.76 1.91
C VAL A 219 -4.85 8.18 3.33
N GLU A 220 -5.61 8.83 4.20
CA GLU A 220 -5.98 8.30 5.52
C GLU A 220 -6.93 7.11 5.39
N GLN A 221 -7.91 7.17 4.46
CA GLN A 221 -8.79 6.04 4.15
C GLN A 221 -8.01 4.87 3.53
N ILE A 222 -7.09 5.15 2.61
CA ILE A 222 -6.17 4.12 2.08
C ILE A 222 -5.39 3.50 3.24
N GLY A 223 -4.79 4.32 4.11
CA GLY A 223 -4.03 3.81 5.24
C GLY A 223 -4.85 2.97 6.21
N GLN A 224 -6.07 3.39 6.55
CA GLN A 224 -6.97 2.62 7.41
C GLN A 224 -7.35 1.30 6.75
N PHE A 225 -7.69 1.31 5.47
CA PHE A 225 -8.03 0.08 4.76
C PHE A 225 -6.84 -0.86 4.70
N SER A 226 -5.63 -0.35 4.45
CA SER A 226 -4.41 -1.16 4.45
C SER A 226 -4.11 -1.79 5.81
N LEU A 227 -4.34 -1.08 6.91
CA LEU A 227 -4.21 -1.64 8.26
C LEU A 227 -5.22 -2.76 8.51
N GLU A 228 -6.50 -2.54 8.22
CA GLU A 228 -7.53 -3.57 8.42
C GLU A 228 -7.31 -4.79 7.51
N ALA A 229 -6.86 -4.57 6.27
CA ALA A 229 -6.47 -5.63 5.35
C ALA A 229 -5.28 -6.42 5.90
N ALA A 230 -4.26 -5.73 6.43
CA ALA A 230 -3.10 -6.38 7.07
C ALA A 230 -3.47 -7.15 8.35
N ARG A 231 -4.60 -6.84 8.99
CA ARG A 231 -5.18 -7.63 10.10
C ARG A 231 -6.02 -8.82 9.64
N GLY A 232 -6.29 -8.95 8.33
CA GLY A 232 -7.16 -10.00 7.79
C GLY A 232 -8.65 -9.73 7.96
N ARG A 233 -9.06 -8.47 8.10
CA ARG A 233 -10.47 -8.12 8.36
C ARG A 233 -11.42 -8.47 7.21
N TRP A 234 -10.92 -8.38 5.98
CA TRP A 234 -11.73 -8.49 4.77
C TRP A 234 -11.64 -9.86 4.10
N VAL A 235 -11.08 -10.85 4.80
CA VAL A 235 -10.88 -12.20 4.30
C VAL A 235 -12.22 -12.87 4.07
N GLY A 236 -12.36 -13.55 2.93
CA GLY A 236 -13.59 -14.24 2.55
C GLY A 236 -14.70 -13.31 2.05
N MET A 237 -14.49 -11.99 1.99
CA MET A 237 -15.48 -11.04 1.48
C MET A 237 -15.30 -10.79 -0.02
N GLY A 238 -15.98 -11.55 -0.87
CA GLY A 238 -16.12 -11.23 -2.30
C GLY A 238 -14.86 -11.40 -3.16
N GLY A 239 -13.77 -11.95 -2.59
CA GLY A 239 -12.49 -12.18 -3.27
C GLY A 239 -11.39 -11.25 -2.77
N PRO A 240 -10.18 -11.31 -3.36
CA PRO A 240 -9.04 -10.53 -2.87
C PRO A 240 -9.00 -9.10 -3.40
N VAL A 241 -9.89 -8.70 -4.33
CA VAL A 241 -9.82 -7.40 -5.02
C VAL A 241 -10.92 -6.46 -4.53
N PHE A 242 -10.52 -5.27 -4.07
CA PHE A 242 -11.42 -4.26 -3.50
C PHE A 242 -11.38 -2.98 -4.33
N GLU A 243 -12.51 -2.66 -4.96
CA GLU A 243 -12.68 -1.44 -5.74
C GLU A 243 -12.84 -0.21 -4.84
N ASN A 244 -12.54 0.99 -5.37
CA ASN A 244 -12.57 2.23 -4.60
C ASN A 244 -13.88 2.45 -3.82
N LYS A 245 -15.03 2.22 -4.48
CA LYS A 245 -16.35 2.39 -3.87
C LYS A 245 -16.60 1.39 -2.75
N GLU A 246 -16.14 0.16 -2.93
CA GLU A 246 -16.26 -0.91 -1.96
C GLU A 246 -15.42 -0.63 -0.71
N MET A 247 -14.13 -0.28 -0.89
CA MET A 247 -13.26 0.12 0.22
C MET A 247 -13.89 1.23 1.07
N LYS A 248 -14.43 2.27 0.42
CA LYS A 248 -15.11 3.37 1.12
C LYS A 248 -16.37 2.94 1.86
N THR A 249 -17.06 1.90 1.39
CA THR A 249 -18.26 1.36 2.03
C THR A 249 -17.88 0.53 3.24
N LEU A 250 -16.89 -0.34 3.11
CA LEU A 250 -16.34 -1.16 4.19
C LEU A 250 -15.74 -0.29 5.32
N LEU A 251 -15.04 0.80 4.98
CA LEU A 251 -14.51 1.71 6.01
C LEU A 251 -15.60 2.38 6.85
N LYS A 252 -16.82 2.57 6.32
CA LYS A 252 -17.92 3.14 7.11
C LYS A 252 -18.44 2.17 8.16
N THR A 253 -18.31 0.86 7.94
CA THR A 253 -18.75 -0.16 8.90
C THR A 253 -17.84 -0.22 10.13
N LEU A 254 -16.59 0.27 10.02
CA LEU A 254 -15.66 0.38 11.16
C LEU A 254 -16.14 1.34 12.25
N ASN A 255 -16.91 2.35 11.87
CA ASN A 255 -17.42 3.38 12.78
C ASN A 255 -18.81 3.05 13.35
N VAL A 256 -19.36 1.87 13.02
CA VAL A 256 -20.60 1.38 13.62
C VAL A 256 -20.19 0.51 14.81
N PRO A 257 -20.60 0.85 16.06
CA PRO A 257 -20.42 -0.06 17.18
C PRO A 257 -21.07 -1.39 16.80
N ASN A 258 -20.30 -2.47 16.94
CA ASN A 258 -20.74 -3.83 16.66
C ASN A 258 -22.10 -4.05 17.34
N ARG A 259 -23.21 -4.03 16.58
CA ARG A 259 -24.45 -4.60 17.08
C ARG A 259 -24.19 -6.09 17.08
N SER A 260 -24.04 -6.65 18.27
CA SER A 260 -23.94 -8.08 18.48
C SER A 260 -24.96 -8.79 17.59
N HIS A 261 -24.49 -9.79 16.85
CA HIS A 261 -25.34 -10.81 16.27
C HIS A 261 -25.95 -11.64 17.42
N GLU A 262 -26.95 -11.07 18.09
CA GLU A 262 -27.78 -11.75 19.07
C GLU A 262 -29.29 -11.62 18.79
N GLU A 263 -29.69 -10.98 17.70
CA GLU A 263 -31.10 -10.99 17.27
C GLU A 263 -31.19 -11.07 15.74
N LEU A 264 -31.36 -12.30 15.23
CA LEU A 264 -32.35 -12.75 14.23
C LEU A 264 -32.04 -14.18 13.77
#